data_AF-A0A8H3AXE3-F1
#
_entry.id   AF-A0A8H3AXE3-F1
#
_cell.length_a   1.000
_cell.length_b   1.000
_cell.length_c   1.000
_cell.angle_alpha   90.00
_cell.angle_beta   90.00
_cell.angle_gamma   90.00
#
_symmetry.space_group_name_H-M   'P 1'
#
loop_
_entity.id
_entity.type
_entity.pdbx_description
1 polymer ?
#
loop_
_entity_poly.entity_id
_entity_poly.type
_entity_poly.pdbx_seq_one_letter_code
_entity_poly.pdbx_strand_id
1 'polypeptide(L)'
;SLSNSTNSAGTLKTRGLPLQTYSMPFIRRDDTNTSDPATNYAYQAITCADAIDSNNTTKQMFETVVDISDNYTRMFGPLIGWNGGATYCHRWPARAVERFTGPFNHTLRNKIMVIGNTVDPVTPFSNAVAVAEALGDSAVLLKQNGYGHTSLFMHSSCTEARASSFFTTGELPPKGNVCETDVQLFP
;
A
#
# COMPACT_ATOMS: atom_id res chain seq x y z
N SER A 1 39.79 46.08 -36.25
CA SER A 1 38.90 45.61 -37.32
C SER A 1 38.04 44.48 -36.77
N LEU A 2 36.71 44.65 -36.87
CA LEU A 2 35.63 43.62 -36.84
C LEU A 2 35.55 42.74 -35.57
N SER A 3 34.68 43.02 -34.57
CA SER A 3 33.22 42.82 -34.50
C SER A 3 32.72 41.35 -34.60
N ASN A 4 31.94 40.97 -33.58
CA ASN A 4 31.02 39.84 -33.43
C ASN A 4 31.55 38.43 -33.13
N SER A 5 31.16 37.91 -31.96
CA SER A 5 30.53 36.59 -31.83
C SER A 5 29.63 36.53 -30.59
N THR A 6 28.47 35.93 -30.80
CA THR A 6 27.18 36.06 -30.11
C THR A 6 27.03 35.28 -28.81
N ASN A 7 26.37 35.90 -27.83
CA ASN A 7 25.73 35.22 -26.69
C ASN A 7 24.70 34.20 -27.17
N SER A 8 24.90 32.91 -26.90
CA SER A 8 23.82 31.93 -26.94
C SER A 8 23.23 31.77 -25.54
N ALA A 9 22.16 32.53 -25.29
CA ALA A 9 21.23 32.22 -24.21
C ALA A 9 20.42 30.99 -24.62
N GLY A 10 20.82 29.82 -24.13
CA GLY A 10 20.04 28.59 -24.28
C GLY A 10 18.85 28.62 -23.33
N THR A 11 17.67 28.96 -23.85
CA THR A 11 16.40 28.88 -23.11
C THR A 11 16.07 27.40 -22.86
N LEU A 12 16.17 26.95 -21.61
CA LEU A 12 15.62 25.67 -21.15
C LEU A 12 14.11 25.66 -21.44
N LYS A 13 13.70 24.98 -22.50
CA LYS A 13 12.27 24.72 -22.76
C LYS A 13 11.75 23.82 -21.64
N THR A 14 10.99 24.39 -20.71
CA THR A 14 10.14 23.64 -19.79
C THR A 14 9.17 22.78 -20.62
N ARG A 15 9.42 21.47 -20.69
CA ARG A 15 8.45 20.50 -21.20
C ARG A 15 7.39 20.26 -20.12
N GLY A 16 6.59 21.28 -19.81
CA GLY A 16 5.33 21.09 -19.12
C GLY A 16 4.31 20.62 -20.15
N LEU A 17 3.87 19.36 -20.05
CA LEU A 17 2.65 18.94 -20.76
C LEU A 17 1.52 19.88 -20.31
N PRO A 18 0.64 20.35 -21.22
CA PRO A 18 -0.48 21.18 -20.82
C PRO A 18 -1.31 20.39 -19.80
N LEU A 19 -1.63 21.02 -18.66
CA LEU A 19 -2.54 20.46 -17.67
C LEU A 19 -3.88 20.24 -18.36
N GLN A 20 -4.18 18.99 -18.68
CA GLN A 20 -5.40 18.60 -19.33
C GLN A 20 -6.52 18.74 -18.30
N THR A 21 -7.35 19.78 -18.43
CA THR A 21 -8.51 19.98 -17.56
C THR A 21 -9.55 18.93 -17.88
N TYR A 22 -9.50 17.81 -17.15
CA TYR A 22 -10.57 16.82 -17.16
C TYR A 22 -11.77 17.39 -16.39
N SER A 23 -12.82 17.75 -17.14
CA SER A 23 -14.14 17.98 -16.54
C SER A 23 -14.73 16.61 -16.22
N MET A 24 -14.73 16.26 -14.93
CA MET A 24 -15.41 15.05 -14.43
C MET A 24 -16.80 15.50 -13.95
N PRO A 25 -17.86 15.40 -14.77
CA PRO A 25 -19.21 15.74 -14.33
C PRO A 25 -19.61 14.84 -13.16
N PHE A 26 -20.32 15.40 -12.17
CA PHE A 26 -20.94 14.61 -11.11
C PHE A 26 -22.07 13.78 -11.72
N ILE A 27 -21.78 12.53 -12.05
CA ILE A 27 -22.77 11.55 -12.51
C ILE A 27 -23.31 10.83 -11.28
N ARG A 28 -24.64 10.84 -11.11
CA ARG A 28 -25.31 10.07 -10.05
C ARG A 28 -25.23 8.58 -10.39
N ARG A 29 -24.87 7.76 -9.41
CA ARG A 29 -24.89 6.30 -9.57
C ARG A 29 -26.28 5.79 -9.92
N ASP A 30 -26.31 4.84 -10.83
CA ASP A 30 -27.49 4.03 -11.16
C ASP A 30 -27.29 2.64 -10.57
N ASP A 31 -28.09 2.31 -9.56
CA ASP A 31 -28.01 1.06 -8.79
C ASP A 31 -28.54 -0.17 -9.56
N THR A 32 -29.12 0.04 -10.75
CA THR A 32 -29.69 -1.03 -11.58
C THR A 32 -28.86 -1.37 -12.81
N ASN A 33 -27.80 -0.60 -13.09
CA ASN A 33 -27.05 -0.70 -14.34
C ASN A 33 -25.59 -1.13 -14.09
N THR A 34 -25.21 -2.30 -14.63
CA THR A 34 -23.81 -2.79 -14.56
C THR A 34 -22.84 -2.00 -15.44
N SER A 35 -23.35 -1.08 -16.27
CA SER A 35 -22.58 -0.17 -17.13
C SER A 35 -22.58 1.28 -16.62
N ASP A 36 -22.77 1.48 -15.31
CA ASP A 36 -22.78 2.81 -14.68
C ASP A 36 -21.49 3.59 -14.99
N PRO A 37 -21.57 4.75 -15.69
CA PRO A 37 -20.40 5.57 -15.99
C PRO A 37 -19.91 6.38 -14.79
N ALA A 38 -20.59 6.34 -13.64
CA ALA A 38 -20.17 7.02 -12.43
C ALA A 38 -18.81 6.49 -11.93
N THR A 39 -17.94 7.41 -11.52
CA THR A 39 -16.61 7.07 -11.04
C THR A 39 -16.68 6.25 -9.74
N ASN A 40 -15.91 5.15 -9.69
CA ASN A 40 -15.84 4.33 -8.49
C ASN A 40 -14.91 4.96 -7.45
N TYR A 41 -15.50 5.42 -6.34
CA TYR A 41 -14.78 5.96 -5.18
C TYR A 41 -14.68 4.99 -4.01
N ALA A 42 -15.02 3.70 -4.19
CA ALA A 42 -15.05 2.74 -3.08
C ALA A 42 -13.68 2.63 -2.39
N TYR A 43 -12.59 2.57 -3.17
CA TYR A 43 -11.25 2.47 -2.62
C TYR A 43 -10.90 3.67 -1.71
N GLN A 44 -11.13 4.89 -2.19
CA GLN A 44 -10.85 6.11 -1.43
C GLN A 44 -11.80 6.23 -0.22
N ALA A 45 -13.09 5.95 -0.42
CA ALA A 45 -14.08 6.03 0.64
C ALA A 45 -13.79 5.08 1.80
N ILE A 46 -13.49 3.82 1.49
CA ILE A 46 -13.15 2.80 2.50
C ILE A 46 -11.82 3.15 3.15
N THR A 47 -10.77 3.41 2.35
CA THR A 47 -9.45 3.76 2.88
C THR A 47 -9.51 4.96 3.82
N CYS A 48 -10.28 6.00 3.50
CA CYS A 48 -10.38 7.19 4.34
C CYS A 48 -11.32 7.03 5.54
N ALA A 49 -12.35 6.19 5.42
CA ALA A 49 -13.14 5.79 6.58
C ALA A 49 -12.27 5.00 7.59
N ASP A 50 -11.33 4.19 7.07
CA ASP A 50 -10.38 3.37 7.80
C ASP A 50 -9.00 4.03 8.01
N ALA A 51 -8.82 5.30 7.66
CA ALA A 51 -7.61 6.08 7.96
C ALA A 51 -7.75 6.83 9.28
N ILE A 52 -6.66 6.93 10.06
CA ILE A 52 -6.67 7.79 11.25
C ILE A 52 -6.84 9.23 10.78
N ASP A 53 -7.72 9.98 11.44
CA ASP A 53 -7.96 11.36 11.05
C ASP A 53 -6.73 12.22 11.36
N SER A 54 -6.14 12.80 10.32
CA SER A 54 -5.06 13.77 10.48
C SER A 54 -5.69 15.13 10.77
N ASN A 55 -6.22 15.32 11.98
CA ASN A 55 -6.85 16.57 12.44
C ASN A 55 -5.93 17.81 12.34
N ASN A 56 -4.66 17.65 11.94
CA ASN A 56 -3.67 18.71 11.84
C ASN A 56 -2.66 18.47 10.69
N THR A 57 -3.14 18.38 9.44
CA THR A 57 -2.25 18.32 8.27
C THR A 57 -1.63 19.69 7.99
N THR A 58 -0.30 19.77 8.06
CA THR A 58 0.45 21.01 7.76
C THR A 58 1.08 20.96 6.37
N LYS A 59 1.39 22.13 5.80
CA LYS A 59 2.19 22.24 4.57
C LYS A 59 3.53 21.50 4.71
N GLN A 60 4.16 21.58 5.87
CA GLN A 60 5.44 20.95 6.16
C GLN A 60 5.36 19.41 6.09
N MET A 61 4.26 18.81 6.57
CA MET A 61 4.03 17.36 6.42
C MET A 61 3.95 16.97 4.95
N PHE A 62 3.23 17.75 4.13
CA PHE A 62 3.13 17.50 2.70
C PHE A 62 4.49 17.61 2.00
N GLU A 63 5.28 18.65 2.31
CA GLU A 63 6.63 18.82 1.76
C GLU A 63 7.56 17.66 2.14
N THR A 64 7.43 17.14 3.37
CA THR A 64 8.20 15.98 3.83
C THR A 64 7.82 14.71 3.08
N VAL A 65 6.53 14.48 2.84
CA VAL A 65 6.05 13.32 2.06
C VAL A 65 6.57 13.37 0.62
N VAL A 66 6.56 14.55 -0.01
CA VAL A 66 7.11 14.75 -1.36
C VAL A 66 8.62 14.50 -1.37
N ASP A 67 9.37 15.08 -0.44
CA ASP A 67 10.83 14.90 -0.36
C ASP A 67 11.22 13.43 -0.16
N ILE A 68 10.55 12.73 0.75
CA ILE A 68 10.79 11.30 0.98
C ILE A 68 10.48 10.48 -0.28
N SER A 69 9.36 10.77 -0.93
CA SER A 69 8.94 10.08 -2.16
C SER A 69 9.96 10.26 -3.28
N ASP A 70 10.50 11.48 -3.45
CA ASP A 70 11.45 11.82 -4.50
C ASP A 70 12.88 11.36 -4.19
N ASN A 71 13.29 11.30 -2.92
CA ASN A 71 14.67 10.97 -2.57
C ASN A 71 14.90 9.51 -2.21
N TYR A 72 13.95 8.86 -1.53
CA TYR A 72 14.10 7.47 -1.09
C TYR A 72 13.41 6.47 -2.02
N THR A 73 12.24 6.83 -2.58
CA THR A 73 11.44 5.91 -3.40
C THR A 73 11.23 6.46 -4.81
N ARG A 74 12.30 6.89 -5.48
CA ARG A 74 12.29 7.55 -6.79
C ARG A 74 11.38 6.92 -7.86
N MET A 75 11.31 5.60 -7.91
CA MET A 75 10.53 4.89 -8.94
C MET A 75 9.03 4.79 -8.63
N PHE A 76 8.66 4.60 -7.36
CA PHE A 76 7.28 4.27 -6.99
C PHE A 76 6.65 5.26 -6.01
N GLY A 77 7.44 6.05 -5.29
CA GLY A 77 7.01 7.02 -4.28
C GLY A 77 6.04 8.05 -4.84
N PRO A 78 6.38 8.76 -5.94
CA PRO A 78 5.46 9.73 -6.54
C PRO A 78 4.13 9.10 -7.01
N LEU A 79 4.15 7.86 -7.48
CA LEU A 79 2.95 7.17 -7.97
C LEU A 79 2.09 6.61 -6.82
N ILE A 80 2.69 5.83 -5.93
CA ILE A 80 2.00 5.14 -4.83
C ILE A 80 1.66 6.13 -3.73
N GLY A 81 2.56 7.05 -3.40
CA GLY A 81 2.33 8.11 -2.41
C GLY A 81 1.18 9.03 -2.82
N TRP A 82 1.11 9.43 -4.10
CA TRP A 82 -0.01 10.24 -4.59
C TRP A 82 -1.36 9.53 -4.48
N ASN A 83 -1.40 8.21 -4.70
CA ASN A 83 -2.59 7.38 -4.56
C ASN A 83 -2.78 6.79 -3.15
N GLY A 84 -1.95 7.17 -2.18
CA GLY A 84 -2.03 6.75 -0.80
C GLY A 84 -3.00 7.62 0.01
N GLY A 85 -3.62 7.05 1.05
CA GLY A 85 -4.61 7.77 1.88
C GLY A 85 -4.09 9.07 2.49
N ALA A 86 -2.78 9.22 2.70
CA ALA A 86 -2.17 10.43 3.23
C ALA A 86 -2.46 11.69 2.39
N THR A 87 -2.67 11.57 1.07
CA THR A 87 -2.86 12.73 0.19
C THR A 87 -4.31 13.17 0.07
N TYR A 88 -5.30 12.27 0.22
CA TYR A 88 -6.72 12.60 0.03
C TYR A 88 -7.60 12.41 1.28
N CYS A 89 -7.20 11.61 2.28
CA CYS A 89 -8.06 11.33 3.43
C CYS A 89 -8.18 12.48 4.44
N HIS A 90 -7.19 13.35 4.51
CA HIS A 90 -7.16 14.50 5.43
C HIS A 90 -8.30 15.51 5.23
N ARG A 91 -8.96 15.49 4.07
CA ARG A 91 -10.15 16.31 3.75
C ARG A 91 -11.39 15.47 3.45
N TRP A 92 -11.31 14.16 3.67
CA TRP A 92 -12.42 13.27 3.37
C TRP A 92 -13.56 13.48 4.37
N PRO A 93 -14.82 13.71 3.93
CA PRO A 93 -15.87 14.29 4.76
C PRO A 93 -16.54 13.30 5.73
N ALA A 94 -16.27 12.00 5.60
CA ALA A 94 -16.91 10.94 6.39
C ALA A 94 -15.87 10.05 7.09
N ARG A 95 -16.26 9.49 8.23
CA ARG A 95 -15.47 8.50 8.98
C ARG A 95 -16.36 7.32 9.34
N ALA A 96 -15.77 6.12 9.40
CA ALA A 96 -16.49 4.94 9.87
C ALA A 96 -16.75 5.06 11.38
N VAL A 97 -18.02 4.91 11.77
CA VAL A 97 -18.44 4.94 13.19
C VAL A 97 -17.89 3.72 13.94
N GLU A 98 -17.84 2.57 13.26
CA GLU A 98 -17.46 1.27 13.85
C GLU A 98 -15.97 0.94 13.66
N ARG A 99 -15.14 1.94 13.37
CA ARG A 99 -13.71 1.72 13.13
C ARG A 99 -13.03 1.25 14.41
N PHE A 100 -12.55 0.01 14.40
CA PHE A 100 -11.81 -0.56 15.53
C PHE A 100 -10.34 -0.13 15.49
N THR A 101 -9.90 0.64 16.50
CA THR A 101 -8.50 1.08 16.65
C THR A 101 -7.70 0.21 17.62
N GLY A 102 -8.24 -0.93 18.02
CA GLY A 102 -7.70 -1.74 19.10
C GLY A 102 -8.26 -1.40 20.49
N PRO A 103 -7.71 -2.03 21.54
CA PRO A 103 -6.54 -2.90 21.50
C PRO A 103 -6.83 -4.25 20.83
N PHE A 104 -5.86 -4.78 20.08
CA PHE A 104 -5.96 -6.09 19.40
C PHE A 104 -5.58 -7.27 20.30
N ASN A 105 -5.69 -7.11 21.62
CA ASN A 105 -5.16 -8.04 22.63
C ASN A 105 -6.17 -9.10 23.10
N HIS A 106 -7.27 -9.30 22.37
CA HIS A 106 -8.28 -10.29 22.74
C HIS A 106 -7.77 -11.71 22.51
N THR A 107 -8.05 -12.60 23.46
CA THR A 107 -7.80 -14.04 23.28
C THR A 107 -8.82 -14.61 22.30
N LEU A 108 -8.34 -15.09 21.16
CA LEU A 108 -9.19 -15.65 20.12
C LEU A 108 -9.42 -17.14 20.37
N ARG A 109 -10.62 -17.63 20.01
CA ARG A 109 -10.96 -19.06 20.08
C ARG A 109 -10.08 -19.91 19.16
N ASN A 110 -9.76 -19.37 17.98
CA ASN A 110 -8.92 -20.00 16.98
C ASN A 110 -7.69 -19.14 16.76
N LYS A 111 -6.56 -19.78 16.43
CA LYS A 111 -5.33 -19.07 16.09
C LYS A 111 -5.43 -18.44 14.71
N ILE A 112 -4.60 -17.42 14.46
CA ILE A 112 -4.42 -16.78 13.16
C ILE A 112 -3.01 -17.06 12.66
N MET A 113 -2.88 -17.51 11.42
CA MET A 113 -1.59 -17.55 10.74
C MET A 113 -1.41 -16.28 9.91
N VAL A 114 -0.42 -15.46 10.27
CA VAL A 114 -0.04 -14.26 9.54
C VAL A 114 1.12 -14.61 8.62
N ILE A 115 0.98 -14.38 7.31
CA ILE A 115 2.05 -14.64 6.34
C ILE A 115 2.60 -13.30 5.87
N GLY A 116 3.93 -13.16 5.88
CA GLY A 116 4.61 -11.98 5.36
C GLY A 116 5.82 -12.37 4.50
N ASN A 117 5.96 -11.69 3.35
CA ASN A 117 7.12 -11.86 2.48
C ASN A 117 8.26 -10.94 2.92
N THR A 118 9.50 -11.39 2.77
CA THR A 118 10.69 -10.59 3.13
C THR A 118 10.81 -9.30 2.34
N VAL A 119 10.40 -9.29 1.06
CA VAL A 119 10.53 -8.13 0.17
C VAL A 119 9.18 -7.80 -0.49
N ASP A 120 8.16 -7.55 0.34
CA ASP A 120 6.86 -7.02 -0.10
C ASP A 120 6.89 -5.47 -0.18
N PRO A 121 6.71 -4.87 -1.36
CA PRO A 121 6.76 -3.41 -1.53
C PRO A 121 5.46 -2.69 -1.11
N VAL A 122 4.35 -3.40 -0.90
CA VAL A 122 3.03 -2.83 -0.60
C VAL A 122 2.69 -3.02 0.88
N THR A 123 2.93 -4.23 1.41
CA THR A 123 2.73 -4.58 2.82
C THR A 123 4.02 -5.17 3.40
N PRO A 124 5.01 -4.32 3.76
CA PRO A 124 6.33 -4.79 4.21
C PRO A 124 6.27 -5.81 5.34
N PHE A 125 7.27 -6.70 5.41
CA PHE A 125 7.35 -7.75 6.44
C PHE A 125 7.17 -7.23 7.87
N SER A 126 7.68 -6.02 8.15
CA SER A 126 7.52 -5.35 9.45
C SER A 126 6.05 -5.17 9.85
N ASN A 127 5.15 -4.96 8.88
CA ASN A 127 3.72 -4.85 9.14
C ASN A 127 3.11 -6.20 9.53
N ALA A 128 3.55 -7.29 8.88
CA ALA A 128 3.15 -8.64 9.26
C ALA A 128 3.63 -9.00 10.67
N VAL A 129 4.86 -8.60 11.03
CA VAL A 129 5.38 -8.71 12.41
C VAL A 129 4.52 -7.93 13.38
N ALA A 130 4.22 -6.65 13.09
CA ALA A 130 3.41 -5.80 13.95
C ALA A 130 1.98 -6.37 14.17
N VAL A 131 1.37 -6.94 13.13
CA VAL A 131 0.07 -7.62 13.26
C VAL A 131 0.16 -8.85 14.15
N ALA A 132 1.18 -9.70 13.95
CA ALA A 132 1.38 -10.88 14.77
C ALA A 132 1.64 -10.53 16.25
N GLU A 133 2.44 -9.48 16.50
CA GLU A 133 2.69 -8.95 17.84
C GLU A 133 1.43 -8.38 18.49
N ALA A 134 0.62 -7.62 17.74
CA ALA A 134 -0.62 -7.04 18.23
C ALA A 134 -1.64 -8.12 18.65
N LEU A 135 -1.68 -9.24 17.93
CA LEU A 135 -2.53 -10.41 18.23
C LEU A 135 -1.95 -11.32 19.33
N GLY A 136 -0.68 -11.11 19.71
CA GLY A 136 0.01 -11.86 20.76
C GLY A 136 -0.03 -13.38 20.54
N ASP A 137 -0.34 -14.13 21.60
CA ASP A 137 -0.40 -15.59 21.54
C ASP A 137 -1.49 -16.10 20.60
N SER A 138 -2.46 -15.28 20.19
CA SER A 138 -3.51 -15.68 19.25
C SER A 138 -3.01 -15.81 17.81
N ALA A 139 -1.78 -15.39 17.50
CA ALA A 139 -1.22 -15.45 16.15
C ALA A 139 0.11 -16.19 16.09
N VAL A 140 0.41 -16.74 14.91
CA VAL A 140 1.73 -17.24 14.52
C VAL A 140 2.15 -16.58 13.21
N LEU A 141 3.39 -16.11 13.16
CA LEU A 141 3.98 -15.51 11.98
C LEU A 141 4.70 -16.59 11.15
N LEU A 142 4.33 -16.70 9.88
CA LEU A 142 5.04 -17.46 8.86
C LEU A 142 5.79 -16.48 7.95
N LYS A 143 7.11 -16.66 7.86
CA LYS A 143 7.96 -15.84 7.00
C LYS A 143 8.18 -16.54 5.66
N GLN A 144 7.80 -15.90 4.57
CA GLN A 144 8.18 -16.34 3.22
C GLN A 144 9.38 -15.53 2.74
N ASN A 145 10.48 -16.21 2.41
CA ASN A 145 11.65 -15.55 1.85
C ASN A 145 11.47 -15.35 0.34
N GLY A 146 10.94 -14.18 -0.03
CA GLY A 146 10.58 -13.89 -1.40
C GLY A 146 10.19 -12.43 -1.60
N TYR A 147 9.99 -12.09 -2.87
CA TYR A 147 9.65 -10.76 -3.35
C TYR A 147 8.20 -10.71 -3.79
N GLY A 148 7.70 -9.47 -3.89
CA GLY A 148 6.37 -9.19 -4.42
C GLY A 148 5.28 -9.17 -3.37
N HIS A 149 4.11 -8.73 -3.80
CA HIS A 149 2.99 -8.46 -2.91
C HIS A 149 2.12 -9.70 -2.73
N THR A 150 1.86 -10.04 -1.47
CA THR A 150 1.20 -11.28 -1.02
C THR A 150 2.05 -12.54 -1.23
N SER A 151 1.83 -13.57 -0.41
CA SER A 151 2.60 -14.82 -0.48
C SER A 151 2.36 -15.63 -1.75
N LEU A 152 1.32 -15.31 -2.51
CA LEU A 152 0.99 -16.00 -3.75
C LEU A 152 1.85 -15.53 -4.94
N PHE A 153 2.47 -14.35 -4.84
CA PHE A 153 3.20 -13.77 -5.96
C PHE A 153 4.43 -14.61 -6.36
N MET A 154 5.17 -15.09 -5.36
CA MET A 154 6.23 -16.07 -5.58
C MET A 154 5.81 -17.39 -4.96
N HIS A 155 5.67 -18.42 -5.79
CA HIS A 155 5.25 -19.74 -5.32
C HIS A 155 6.27 -20.32 -4.32
N SER A 156 5.73 -20.93 -3.27
CA SER A 156 6.48 -21.67 -2.26
C SER A 156 5.62 -22.86 -1.83
N SER A 157 6.05 -24.07 -2.20
CA SER A 157 5.43 -25.32 -1.80
C SER A 157 5.46 -25.48 -0.27
N CYS A 158 6.47 -24.91 0.40
CA CYS A 158 6.53 -24.83 1.86
C CYS A 158 5.38 -23.99 2.42
N THR A 159 5.18 -22.76 1.94
CA THR A 159 4.10 -21.88 2.41
C THR A 159 2.73 -22.49 2.13
N GLU A 160 2.55 -23.07 0.94
CA GLU A 160 1.32 -23.75 0.53
C GLU A 160 0.99 -24.94 1.46
N ALA A 161 1.98 -25.79 1.75
CA ALA A 161 1.80 -26.91 2.67
C ALA A 161 1.43 -26.44 4.07
N ARG A 162 2.06 -25.36 4.59
CA ARG A 162 1.71 -24.79 5.90
C ARG A 162 0.30 -24.21 5.92
N ALA A 163 -0.11 -23.49 4.88
CA ALA A 163 -1.47 -22.99 4.76
C ALA A 163 -2.50 -24.14 4.69
N SER A 164 -2.21 -25.16 3.90
CA SER A 164 -3.07 -26.35 3.78
C SER A 164 -3.24 -27.07 5.12
N SER A 165 -2.15 -27.37 5.83
CA SER A 165 -2.21 -27.98 7.16
C SER A 165 -2.96 -27.09 8.16
N PHE A 166 -2.72 -25.78 8.14
CA PHE A 166 -3.42 -24.84 9.02
C PHE A 166 -4.94 -24.87 8.81
N PHE A 167 -5.41 -24.85 7.56
CA PHE A 167 -6.85 -24.86 7.28
C PHE A 167 -7.51 -26.23 7.43
N THR A 168 -6.78 -27.33 7.22
CA THR A 168 -7.34 -28.69 7.26
C THR A 168 -7.29 -29.33 8.64
N THR A 169 -6.20 -29.13 9.39
CA THR A 169 -5.99 -29.78 10.70
C THR A 169 -5.86 -28.78 11.85
N GLY A 170 -5.66 -27.49 11.55
CA GLY A 170 -5.32 -26.48 12.56
C GLY A 170 -3.86 -26.54 13.02
N GLU A 171 -3.00 -27.32 12.35
CA GLU A 171 -1.58 -27.37 12.66
C GLU A 171 -0.92 -26.01 12.41
N LEU A 172 -0.17 -25.53 13.40
CA LEU A 172 0.57 -24.28 13.30
C LEU A 172 2.00 -24.54 12.81
N PRO A 173 2.57 -23.65 11.97
CA PRO A 173 3.99 -23.71 11.67
C PRO A 173 4.83 -23.53 12.96
N PRO A 174 6.02 -24.13 13.03
CA PRO A 174 6.96 -23.86 14.12
C PRO A 174 7.24 -22.36 14.27
N LYS A 175 7.45 -21.89 15.50
CA LYS A 175 7.80 -20.48 15.74
C LYS A 175 9.09 -20.12 15.00
N GLY A 176 9.05 -19.04 14.22
CA GLY A 176 10.19 -18.62 13.40
C GLY A 176 10.40 -19.45 12.12
N ASN A 177 9.39 -20.23 11.70
CA ASN A 177 9.47 -20.97 10.45
C ASN A 177 9.63 -20.01 9.26
N VAL A 178 10.61 -20.33 8.43
CA VAL A 178 10.91 -19.63 7.19
C VAL A 178 10.67 -20.60 6.04
N CYS A 179 9.88 -20.18 5.06
CA CYS A 179 9.65 -20.90 3.81
C CYS A 179 10.38 -20.19 2.68
N GLU A 180 11.21 -20.92 1.94
CA GLU A 180 11.85 -20.44 0.72
C GLU A 180 10.87 -20.52 -0.45
N THR A 181 11.02 -19.63 -1.44
CA THR A 181 10.27 -19.70 -2.69
C THR A 181 10.90 -20.69 -3.67
N ASP A 182 10.05 -21.38 -4.44
CA ASP A 182 10.49 -22.35 -5.45
C ASP A 182 10.87 -21.67 -6.78
N VAL A 183 10.60 -20.38 -6.90
CA VAL A 183 10.81 -19.59 -8.11
C VAL A 183 12.09 -18.76 -7.98
N GLN A 184 12.97 -18.89 -8.97
CA GLN A 184 14.11 -17.98 -9.14
C GLN A 184 13.67 -16.76 -9.94
N LEU A 185 13.92 -15.55 -9.42
CA LEU A 185 13.43 -14.31 -10.04
C LEU A 185 14.08 -13.99 -11.38
N PHE A 186 15.29 -14.47 -11.61
CA PHE A 186 16.00 -14.35 -12.88
C PHE A 186 16.93 -15.57 -13.03
N PRO A 187 16.87 -16.33 -14.13
CA PRO A 187 17.72 -17.50 -14.36
C PRO A 187 19.20 -17.14 -14.45
#